data_AF-A0A971NWW4-F1
#
_entry.id   AF-A0A971NWW4-F1
#
_cell.length_a   1.000
_cell.length_b   1.000
_cell.length_c   1.000
_cell.angle_alpha   90.00
_cell.angle_beta   90.00
_cell.angle_gamma   90.00
#
_symmetry.space_group_name_H-M   'P 1'
#
loop_
_entity.id
_entity.type
_entity.pdbx_description
1 polymer ?
#
loop_
_entity_poly.entity_id
_entity_poly.type
_entity_poly.pdbx_seq_one_letter_code
_entity_poly.pdbx_strand_id
1 'polypeptide(L)'
;MGKDAPKFAWLTRDSEVVEKYSNDKYCSSYIFTVDGFYTLFDMLGRVSEPKWAQTVPKTTPILIISGTEDPVGGYGRGPQEVYHRLFSAGHHDLTLSLYPGMRHEVLNEIGREKVYSDVLEWLNNRAGAVQPG
;
A
#
# COMPACT_ATOMS: atom_id res chain seq x y z
N MET A 1 -8.69 -2.47 -17.35
CA MET A 1 -7.68 -3.19 -18.13
C MET A 1 -8.37 -3.99 -19.23
N GLY A 2 -7.82 -3.98 -20.45
CA GLY A 2 -8.32 -4.80 -21.56
C GLY A 2 -7.99 -6.29 -21.37
N LYS A 3 -8.64 -7.17 -22.15
CA LYS A 3 -8.45 -8.63 -22.09
C LYS A 3 -7.02 -9.09 -22.44
N ASP A 4 -6.24 -8.22 -23.08
CA ASP A 4 -4.89 -8.51 -23.58
C ASP A 4 -3.76 -7.95 -22.68
N ALA A 5 -4.10 -7.39 -21.51
CA ALA A 5 -3.09 -6.87 -20.58
C ALA A 5 -2.26 -8.02 -19.98
N PRO A 6 -0.94 -7.84 -19.77
CA PRO A 6 -0.10 -8.82 -19.10
C PRO A 6 -0.68 -9.21 -17.72
N LYS A 7 -0.53 -10.49 -17.34
CA LYS A 7 -1.12 -11.09 -16.12
C LYS A 7 -0.94 -10.24 -14.85
N PHE A 8 0.23 -9.61 -14.70
CA PHE A 8 0.59 -8.82 -13.51
C PHE A 8 0.62 -7.30 -13.78
N ALA A 9 0.00 -6.84 -14.86
CA ALA A 9 0.01 -5.42 -15.20
C ALA A 9 -0.64 -4.54 -14.13
N TRP A 10 -1.48 -5.10 -13.25
CA TRP A 10 -2.05 -4.37 -12.12
C TRP A 10 -1.02 -3.95 -11.06
N LEU A 11 0.19 -4.52 -11.07
CA LEU A 11 1.26 -4.15 -10.14
C LEU A 11 1.77 -2.72 -10.40
N THR A 12 2.15 -2.41 -11.63
CA THR A 12 2.78 -1.13 -11.99
C THR A 12 2.57 -0.84 -13.48
N ARG A 13 2.73 0.41 -13.91
CA ARG A 13 2.76 0.76 -15.35
C ARG A 13 4.12 0.48 -15.98
N ASP A 14 5.16 0.29 -15.16
CA ASP A 14 6.50 -0.06 -15.61
C ASP A 14 6.54 -1.50 -16.14
N SER A 15 6.60 -1.65 -17.46
CA SER A 15 6.59 -2.97 -18.10
C SER A 15 7.82 -3.81 -17.77
N GLU A 16 8.97 -3.18 -17.52
CA GLU A 16 10.20 -3.90 -17.16
C GLU A 16 10.07 -4.52 -15.76
N VAL A 17 9.46 -3.80 -14.83
CA VAL A 17 9.17 -4.33 -13.48
C VAL A 17 8.15 -5.48 -13.56
N VAL A 18 7.10 -5.33 -14.37
CA VAL A 18 6.11 -6.41 -14.59
C VAL A 18 6.76 -7.65 -15.19
N GLU A 19 7.65 -7.49 -16.16
CA GLU A 19 8.39 -8.60 -16.77
C GLU A 19 9.33 -9.27 -15.76
N LYS A 20 10.09 -8.47 -14.99
CA LYS A 20 10.96 -8.97 -13.93
C LYS A 20 10.17 -9.78 -12.89
N TYR A 21 9.03 -9.26 -12.43
CA TYR A 21 8.15 -9.99 -11.51
C TYR A 21 7.65 -11.30 -12.13
N SER A 22 7.22 -11.25 -13.41
CA SER A 22 6.69 -12.42 -14.12
C SER A 22 7.72 -13.54 -14.25
N ASN A 23 8.99 -13.19 -14.44
CA ASN A 23 10.10 -14.13 -14.61
C ASN A 23 10.78 -14.55 -13.29
N ASP A 24 10.40 -13.96 -12.15
CA ASP A 24 10.94 -14.33 -10.85
C ASP A 24 10.20 -15.53 -10.25
N LYS A 25 10.88 -16.68 -10.18
CA LYS A 25 10.36 -17.93 -9.60
C LYS A 25 9.96 -17.82 -8.13
N TYR A 26 10.47 -16.84 -7.39
CA TYR A 26 10.10 -16.60 -6.01
C TYR A 26 8.84 -15.73 -5.88
N CYS A 27 8.40 -15.08 -6.96
CA CYS A 27 7.25 -14.16 -6.95
C CYS A 27 6.05 -14.72 -7.75
N SER A 28 6.25 -15.12 -9.00
CA SER A 28 5.13 -15.36 -9.94
C SER A 28 4.54 -16.76 -9.93
N SER A 29 5.29 -17.74 -9.41
CA SER A 29 4.94 -19.17 -9.47
C SER A 29 4.52 -19.78 -8.13
N TYR A 30 4.52 -19.01 -7.04
CA TYR A 30 4.10 -19.53 -5.74
C TYR A 30 2.58 -19.48 -5.59
N ILE A 31 1.98 -20.64 -5.32
CA ILE A 31 0.57 -20.77 -4.98
C ILE A 31 0.49 -21.14 -3.50
N PHE A 32 -0.33 -20.40 -2.75
CA PHE A 32 -0.49 -20.66 -1.33
C PHE A 32 -1.09 -22.06 -1.11
N THR A 33 -0.69 -22.68 -0.01
CA THR A 33 -1.37 -23.88 0.49
C THR A 33 -2.80 -23.51 0.94
N VAL A 34 -3.65 -24.52 1.16
CA VAL A 34 -5.00 -24.29 1.70
C VAL A 34 -4.94 -23.51 3.02
N ASP A 35 -3.99 -23.87 3.90
CA ASP A 35 -3.76 -23.17 5.16
C ASP A 35 -3.24 -21.73 4.95
N GLY A 36 -2.42 -21.51 3.93
CA GLY A 36 -1.97 -20.17 3.52
C GLY A 36 -3.14 -19.30 3.06
N PHE A 37 -4.05 -19.82 2.24
CA PHE A 37 -5.27 -19.11 1.86
C PHE A 37 -6.19 -18.85 3.05
N TYR A 38 -6.39 -19.85 3.92
CA TYR A 38 -7.19 -19.70 5.13
C TYR A 38 -6.65 -18.55 6.01
N THR A 39 -5.34 -18.56 6.26
CA THR A 39 -4.66 -17.52 7.05
C THR A 39 -4.79 -16.15 6.41
N LEU A 40 -4.64 -16.03 5.09
CA LEU A 40 -4.81 -14.77 4.37
C LEU A 40 -6.22 -14.19 4.58
N PHE A 41 -7.27 -15.00 4.42
CA PHE A 41 -8.65 -14.53 4.56
C PHE A 41 -9.05 -14.26 6.02
N ASP A 42 -8.57 -15.06 6.97
CA ASP A 42 -8.74 -14.80 8.40
C ASP A 42 -8.10 -13.46 8.81
N MET A 43 -6.86 -13.20 8.38
CA MET A 43 -6.18 -11.93 8.62
C MET A 43 -6.90 -10.76 7.97
N LEU A 44 -7.36 -10.91 6.72
CA LEU A 44 -8.14 -9.89 6.03
C LEU A 44 -9.43 -9.54 6.79
N GLY A 45 -10.11 -10.56 7.33
CA GLY A 45 -11.28 -10.38 8.19
C GLY A 45 -10.95 -9.54 9.42
N ARG A 46 -9.91 -9.92 10.17
CA ARG A 46 -9.48 -9.24 11.40
C ARG A 46 -9.11 -7.78 11.18
N VAL A 47 -8.30 -7.47 10.16
CA VAL A 47 -7.90 -6.07 9.88
C VAL A 47 -9.04 -5.23 9.31
N SER A 48 -10.12 -5.87 8.85
CA SER A 48 -11.31 -5.19 8.34
C SER A 48 -12.39 -4.99 9.41
N GLU A 49 -12.26 -5.60 10.60
CA GLU A 49 -13.27 -5.50 11.67
C GLU A 49 -13.51 -4.06 12.15
N PRO A 50 -14.75 -3.63 12.43
CA PRO A 50 -15.05 -2.27 12.87
C PRO A 50 -14.20 -1.79 14.06
N LYS A 51 -13.81 -2.72 14.95
CA LYS A 51 -13.02 -2.41 16.15
C LYS A 51 -11.51 -2.40 15.92
N TRP A 52 -10.99 -2.87 14.78
CA TRP A 52 -9.55 -2.95 14.51
C TRP A 52 -8.84 -1.59 14.70
N ALA A 53 -9.42 -0.49 14.21
CA ALA A 53 -8.80 0.83 14.35
C ALA A 53 -8.61 1.25 15.82
N GLN A 54 -9.44 0.72 16.74
CA GLN A 54 -9.34 0.94 18.18
C GLN A 54 -8.23 0.10 18.83
N THR A 55 -7.69 -0.93 18.17
CA THR A 55 -6.58 -1.72 18.73
C THR A 55 -5.22 -1.12 18.39
N VAL A 56 -5.14 -0.25 17.37
CA VAL A 56 -3.90 0.45 17.00
C VAL A 56 -3.53 1.48 18.09
N PRO A 57 -2.27 1.59 18.54
CA PRO A 57 -1.85 2.62 19.50
C PRO A 57 -2.01 4.05 18.97
N LYS A 58 -2.58 4.96 19.77
CA LYS A 58 -3.03 6.31 19.32
C LYS A 58 -1.86 7.28 19.16
N THR A 59 -0.74 6.93 19.77
CA THR A 59 0.52 7.68 19.73
C THR A 59 1.37 7.32 18.53
N THR A 60 0.98 6.33 17.72
CA THR A 60 1.74 5.91 16.54
C THR A 60 1.37 6.79 15.35
N PRO A 61 2.31 7.54 14.76
CA PRO A 61 2.08 8.22 13.49
C PRO A 61 1.85 7.22 12.36
N ILE A 62 0.89 7.48 11.48
CA ILE A 62 0.56 6.56 10.38
C ILE A 62 0.58 7.29 9.04
N LEU A 63 1.36 6.75 8.11
CA LEU A 63 1.35 7.10 6.70
C LEU A 63 0.64 6.01 5.89
N ILE A 64 -0.36 6.41 5.12
CA ILE A 64 -1.09 5.55 4.18
C ILE A 64 -0.74 6.04 2.77
N ILE A 65 -0.16 5.15 1.95
CA ILE A 65 0.20 5.44 0.56
C ILE A 65 -0.46 4.42 -0.37
N SER A 66 -0.98 4.87 -1.51
CA SER A 66 -1.55 4.00 -2.54
C SER A 66 -1.65 4.73 -3.88
N GLY A 67 -1.72 3.98 -4.98
CA GLY A 67 -1.98 4.53 -6.31
C GLY A 67 -3.48 4.67 -6.59
N THR A 68 -3.89 5.67 -7.37
CA THR A 68 -5.32 5.84 -7.71
C THR A 68 -5.85 4.78 -8.67
N GLU A 69 -4.95 4.09 -9.38
CA GLU A 69 -5.28 3.02 -10.32
C GLU A 69 -5.06 1.61 -9.73
N ASP A 70 -4.87 1.51 -8.40
CA ASP A 70 -4.74 0.23 -7.70
C ASP A 70 -6.11 -0.45 -7.50
N PRO A 71 -6.39 -1.58 -8.17
CA PRO A 71 -7.65 -2.30 -7.99
C PRO A 71 -7.78 -2.94 -6.61
N VAL A 72 -6.69 -3.26 -5.92
CA VAL A 72 -6.71 -3.91 -4.59
C VAL A 72 -7.30 -2.94 -3.56
N GLY A 73 -6.87 -1.68 -3.60
CA GLY A 73 -7.42 -0.61 -2.77
C GLY A 73 -8.74 -0.03 -3.28
N GLY A 74 -9.40 -0.67 -4.26
CA GLY A 74 -10.65 -0.17 -4.84
C GLY A 74 -10.51 1.20 -5.50
N TYR A 75 -9.37 1.45 -6.15
CA TYR A 75 -9.02 2.71 -6.84
C TYR A 75 -8.98 3.91 -5.89
N GLY A 76 -8.30 3.74 -4.76
CA GLY A 76 -8.13 4.77 -3.71
C GLY A 76 -9.22 4.81 -2.65
N ARG A 77 -10.38 4.18 -2.88
CA ARG A 77 -11.49 4.17 -1.90
C ARG A 77 -11.14 3.42 -0.61
N GLY A 78 -10.48 2.28 -0.70
CA GLY A 78 -10.05 1.47 0.44
C GLY A 78 -9.09 2.23 1.36
N PRO A 79 -7.97 2.79 0.85
CA PRO A 79 -7.07 3.63 1.63
C PRO A 79 -7.75 4.84 2.31
N GLN A 80 -8.72 5.48 1.63
CA GLN A 80 -9.53 6.55 2.22
C GLN A 80 -10.41 6.04 3.36
N GLU A 81 -11.04 4.87 3.20
CA GLU A 81 -11.83 4.24 4.27
C GLU A 81 -10.95 3.92 5.49
N VAL A 82 -9.76 3.36 5.28
CA VAL A 82 -8.80 3.08 6.36
C VAL A 82 -8.42 4.37 7.10
N TYR A 83 -8.11 5.44 6.35
CA TYR A 83 -7.82 6.75 6.94
C TYR A 83 -8.97 7.25 7.82
N HIS A 84 -10.21 7.24 7.31
CA HIS A 84 -11.37 7.72 8.06
C HIS A 84 -11.71 6.86 9.29
N ARG A 85 -11.49 5.53 9.21
CA ARG A 85 -11.69 4.63 10.34
C ARG A 85 -10.67 4.87 11.44
N LEU A 86 -9.40 5.09 11.09
CA LEU A 86 -8.38 5.48 12.06
C LEU A 86 -8.68 6.86 12.66
N PHE A 87 -9.03 7.84 11.84
CA PHE A 87 -9.38 9.18 12.31
C PHE A 87 -10.54 9.13 13.31
N SER A 88 -11.60 8.39 12.98
CA SER A 88 -12.78 8.22 13.84
C SER A 88 -12.46 7.44 15.14
N ALA A 89 -11.39 6.66 15.16
CA ALA A 89 -10.91 5.94 16.34
C ALA A 89 -9.94 6.76 17.20
N GLY A 90 -9.74 8.05 16.89
CA GLY A 90 -8.94 9.00 17.69
C GLY A 90 -7.47 9.11 17.28
N HIS A 91 -7.11 8.65 16.07
CA HIS A 91 -5.77 8.85 15.53
C HIS A 91 -5.70 10.20 14.81
N HIS A 92 -4.76 11.06 15.22
CA HIS A 92 -4.65 12.42 14.69
C HIS A 92 -3.35 12.69 13.92
N ASP A 93 -2.28 11.95 14.19
CA ASP A 93 -1.08 11.95 13.34
C ASP A 93 -1.25 10.95 12.18
N LEU A 94 -2.13 11.33 11.24
CA LEU A 94 -2.48 10.54 10.07
C LEU A 94 -2.15 11.30 8.79
N THR A 95 -1.51 10.63 7.84
CA THR A 95 -1.26 11.14 6.49
C THR A 95 -1.76 10.14 5.46
N LEU A 96 -2.53 10.61 4.48
CA LEU A 96 -2.96 9.82 3.32
C LEU A 96 -2.43 10.47 2.05
N SER A 97 -1.65 9.72 1.27
CA SER A 97 -1.15 10.16 -0.03
C SER A 97 -1.59 9.19 -1.11
N LEU A 98 -2.44 9.66 -2.03
CA LEU A 98 -2.88 8.92 -3.21
C LEU A 98 -2.14 9.44 -4.45
N TYR A 99 -1.38 8.57 -5.12
CA TYR A 99 -0.56 8.95 -6.26
C TYR A 99 -1.33 8.78 -7.58
N PRO A 100 -1.64 9.88 -8.30
CA PRO A 100 -2.46 9.81 -9.51
C PRO A 100 -1.84 8.93 -10.60
N GLY A 101 -2.65 8.03 -11.15
CA GLY A 101 -2.27 7.14 -12.25
C GLY A 101 -1.33 6.00 -11.87
N MET A 102 -0.79 5.98 -10.65
CA MET A 102 0.02 4.86 -10.16
C MET A 102 -0.88 3.65 -9.84
N ARG A 103 -0.35 2.44 -10.02
CA ARG A 103 -1.05 1.19 -9.68
C ARG A 103 -0.63 0.71 -8.27
N HIS A 104 -0.57 -0.61 -8.05
CA HIS A 104 -0.39 -1.19 -6.72
C HIS A 104 1.00 -0.93 -6.09
N GLU A 105 2.07 -1.17 -6.84
CA GLU A 105 3.45 -1.04 -6.37
C GLU A 105 3.98 0.39 -6.58
N VAL A 106 3.42 1.37 -5.86
CA VAL A 106 3.83 2.79 -5.96
C VAL A 106 5.35 3.00 -5.76
N LEU A 107 6.00 2.11 -5.00
CA LEU A 107 7.45 2.12 -4.77
C LEU A 107 8.27 1.57 -5.96
N ASN A 108 7.66 0.85 -6.89
CA ASN A 108 8.27 0.32 -8.11
C ASN A 108 7.61 0.90 -9.38
N GLU A 109 6.98 2.06 -9.26
CA GLU A 109 6.21 2.69 -10.34
C GLU A 109 7.04 3.71 -11.12
N ILE A 110 6.59 4.04 -12.34
CA ILE A 110 7.14 5.18 -13.08
C ILE A 110 6.84 6.45 -12.25
N GLY A 111 7.90 7.17 -11.87
CA GLY A 111 7.81 8.34 -10.98
C GLY A 111 7.96 8.02 -9.49
N ARG A 112 8.41 6.81 -9.12
CA ARG A 112 8.68 6.36 -7.73
C ARG A 112 9.52 7.32 -6.88
N GLU A 113 10.40 8.12 -7.49
CA GLU A 113 11.21 9.12 -6.77
C GLU A 113 10.35 10.11 -5.96
N LYS A 114 9.16 10.46 -6.46
CA LYS A 114 8.21 11.28 -5.71
C LYS A 114 7.73 10.57 -4.45
N VAL A 115 7.42 9.28 -4.56
CA VAL A 115 6.98 8.45 -3.43
C VAL A 115 8.10 8.33 -2.40
N TYR A 116 9.34 8.12 -2.84
CA TYR A 116 10.51 8.06 -1.95
C TYR A 116 10.73 9.39 -1.22
N SER A 117 10.66 10.50 -1.94
CA SER A 117 10.78 11.84 -1.35
C SER A 117 9.70 12.10 -0.29
N ASP A 118 8.44 11.76 -0.60
CA ASP A 118 7.32 11.97 0.32
C ASP A 118 7.45 11.11 1.60
N VAL A 119 7.87 9.85 1.46
CA VAL A 119 8.12 8.97 2.62
C VAL A 119 9.28 9.51 3.45
N LEU A 120 10.38 9.92 2.82
CA LEU A 120 11.55 10.47 3.52
C LEU A 120 11.20 11.77 4.26
N GLU A 121 10.48 12.68 3.62
CA GLU A 121 10.00 13.92 4.25
C GLU A 121 9.07 13.61 5.43
N TRP A 122 8.13 12.68 5.25
CA TRP A 122 7.22 12.25 6.30
C TRP A 122 7.96 11.69 7.53
N LEU A 123 9.01 10.90 7.30
CA LEU A 123 9.88 10.35 8.34
C LEU A 123 10.71 11.44 9.03
N ASN A 124 11.36 12.32 8.28
CA ASN A 124 12.18 13.40 8.81
C ASN A 124 11.39 14.35 9.73
N ASN A 125 10.12 14.59 9.39
CA ASN A 125 9.21 15.40 10.21
C ASN A 125 8.86 14.76 11.57
N ARG A 126 9.13 13.45 11.75
CA ARG A 126 8.76 12.68 12.96
C ARG A 126 9.95 12.08 13.70
N ALA A 127 11.09 11.91 13.03
CA ALA A 127 12.31 11.40 13.64
C ALA A 127 12.99 12.40 14.59
N GLY A 128 12.49 13.64 14.68
CA GLY A 128 13.26 14.78 15.18
C GLY A 128 14.36 15.08 14.16
N ALA A 129 14.43 16.32 13.66
CA ALA A 129 15.37 16.70 12.62
C ALA A 129 16.79 16.17 12.92
N VAL A 130 17.20 15.10 12.23
CA VAL A 130 18.61 14.73 12.18
C VAL A 130 19.25 15.86 11.38
N GLN A 131 19.86 16.81 12.09
CA GLN A 131 20.65 17.83 11.42
C GLN A 131 21.76 17.12 10.64
N PRO A 132 21.94 17.40 9.34
CA PRO A 132 23.12 16.97 8.64
C PRO A 132 24.34 17.60 9.33
N GLY A 133 25.25 16.75 9.82
CA GLY A 133 26.57 17.16 10.28
C GLY A 133 27.54 17.43 9.15
#